data_AF-A0A966F2V0-F1
#
_entry.id   AF-A0A966F2V0-F1
#
_cell.length_a   1.000
_cell.length_b   1.000
_cell.length_c   1.000
_cell.angle_alpha   90.00
_cell.angle_beta   90.00
_cell.angle_gamma   90.00
#
_symmetry.space_group_name_H-M   'P 1'
#
loop_
_entity.id
_entity.type
_entity.pdbx_description
1 polymer ?
#
loop_
_entity_poly.entity_id
_entity_poly.type
_entity_poly.pdbx_seq_one_letter_code
_entity_poly.pdbx_strand_id
1 'polypeptide(L)'
;MKPHASAAVFLFSVATLLAGCGYHLVGASSSLPPQLKKLYVTPFVNRTDKAELDQRLTEQVTQEWVRRGRFQLVSSSDQADAVLSGTVVAAIVSPVQFDQQGRAT
;
A
#
# COMPACT_ATOMS: atom_id res chain seq x y z
N MET A 1 22.74 12.17 51.65
CA MET A 1 21.72 11.17 51.25
C MET A 1 20.68 11.83 50.35
N LYS A 2 20.82 11.73 49.02
CA LYS A 2 19.73 11.93 48.02
C LYS A 2 20.13 11.53 46.57
N PRO A 3 20.84 10.41 46.31
CA PRO A 3 21.12 9.98 44.93
C PRO A 3 19.92 9.35 44.22
N HIS A 4 18.88 8.91 44.96
CA HIS A 4 17.72 8.22 44.39
C HIS A 4 16.84 9.11 43.50
N ALA A 5 16.80 10.43 43.76
CA ALA A 5 15.98 11.36 43.00
C ALA A 5 16.50 11.56 41.57
N SER A 6 17.83 11.74 41.39
CA SER A 6 18.42 11.90 40.05
C SER A 6 18.38 10.61 39.22
N ALA A 7 18.59 9.44 39.86
CA ALA A 7 18.50 8.16 39.17
C ALA A 7 17.06 7.89 38.67
N ALA A 8 16.05 8.20 39.48
CA ALA A 8 14.65 8.03 39.10
C ALA A 8 14.23 8.96 37.93
N VAL A 9 14.69 10.21 37.93
CA VAL A 9 14.41 11.17 36.84
C VAL A 9 15.06 10.74 35.52
N PHE A 10 16.29 10.21 35.58
CA PHE A 10 16.99 9.70 34.39
C PHE A 10 16.30 8.47 33.81
N LEU A 11 15.90 7.52 34.66
CA LEU A 11 15.13 6.33 34.24
C LEU A 11 13.78 6.70 33.63
N PHE A 12 13.08 7.69 34.20
CA PHE A 12 11.79 8.16 33.69
C PHE A 12 11.94 8.82 32.31
N SER A 13 12.98 9.64 32.12
CA SER A 13 13.26 10.30 30.83
C SER A 13 13.59 9.28 29.73
N VAL A 14 14.38 8.25 30.05
CA VAL A 14 14.68 7.15 29.12
C VAL A 14 13.40 6.39 28.76
N ALA A 15 12.55 6.06 29.73
CA ALA A 15 11.29 5.34 29.47
C ALA A 15 10.35 6.11 28.51
N THR A 16 10.25 7.43 28.65
CA THR A 16 9.45 8.27 27.73
C THR A 16 10.01 8.35 26.32
N LEU A 17 11.34 8.28 26.15
CA LEU A 17 11.98 8.26 24.83
C LEU A 17 11.73 6.94 24.08
N LEU A 18 11.65 5.80 24.79
CA LEU A 18 11.32 4.52 24.16
C LEU A 18 9.83 4.37 23.79
N ALA A 19 8.92 5.07 24.47
CA ALA A 19 7.48 5.03 24.19
C ALA A 19 7.07 5.87 22.96
N GLY A 20 7.97 6.71 22.42
CA GLY A 20 7.67 7.72 21.39
C GLY A 20 8.01 7.33 19.95
N CYS A 21 8.61 6.18 19.68
CA CYS A 21 9.09 5.85 18.33
C CYS A 21 7.98 5.59 17.29
N GLY A 22 6.69 5.71 17.67
CA GLY A 22 5.57 5.72 16.72
C GLY A 22 5.40 4.42 15.92
N TYR A 23 6.03 3.33 16.34
CA TYR A 23 5.91 2.02 15.72
C TYR A 23 4.50 1.47 15.93
N HIS A 24 3.57 1.86 15.08
CA HIS A 24 2.30 1.18 14.92
C HIS A 24 2.52 -0.11 14.12
N LEU A 25 1.97 -1.21 14.61
CA LEU A 25 1.92 -2.46 13.84
C LEU A 25 1.20 -2.21 12.52
N VAL A 26 1.91 -2.41 11.41
CA VAL A 26 1.32 -2.38 10.08
C VAL A 26 0.24 -3.46 10.02
N GLY A 27 -1.01 -3.06 9.83
CA GLY A 27 -2.18 -3.94 9.85
C GLY A 27 -3.06 -3.86 11.11
N ALA A 28 -2.63 -3.19 12.19
CA ALA A 28 -3.46 -2.98 13.38
C ALA A 28 -4.54 -1.89 13.20
N SER A 29 -4.35 -0.99 12.23
CA SER A 29 -5.38 -0.05 11.78
C SER A 29 -5.69 -0.32 10.30
N SER A 30 -6.95 -0.65 10.02
CA SER A 30 -7.46 -0.60 8.65
C SER A 30 -7.91 0.84 8.41
N SER A 31 -7.31 1.53 7.44
CA SER A 31 -7.74 2.87 7.01
C SER A 31 -9.13 2.89 6.36
N LEU A 32 -9.72 1.70 6.16
CA LEU A 32 -11.00 1.49 5.53
C LEU A 32 -12.02 1.05 6.57
N PRO A 33 -13.25 1.62 6.55
CA PRO A 33 -14.30 1.24 7.48
C PRO A 33 -14.53 -0.29 7.49
N PRO A 34 -14.70 -0.90 8.69
CA PRO A 34 -14.82 -2.35 8.82
C PRO A 34 -16.10 -2.91 8.21
N GLN A 35 -17.12 -2.07 7.99
CA GLN A 35 -18.36 -2.49 7.33
C GLN A 35 -18.22 -2.79 5.83
N LEU A 36 -17.15 -2.34 5.16
CA LEU A 36 -16.95 -2.56 3.73
C LEU A 36 -16.45 -3.99 3.49
N LYS A 37 -17.27 -4.82 2.85
CA LYS A 37 -16.99 -6.25 2.61
C LYS A 37 -16.97 -6.62 1.14
N LYS A 38 -17.75 -5.96 0.29
CA LYS A 38 -17.86 -6.23 -1.13
C LYS A 38 -17.14 -5.16 -1.94
N LEU A 39 -16.25 -5.59 -2.83
CA LEU A 39 -15.48 -4.71 -3.69
C LEU A 39 -15.78 -5.02 -5.15
N TYR A 40 -16.05 -4.00 -5.95
CA TYR A 40 -16.05 -4.11 -7.41
C TYR A 40 -14.80 -3.42 -7.94
N VAL A 41 -14.04 -4.09 -8.81
CA VAL A 41 -12.87 -3.52 -9.48
C VAL A 41 -13.25 -3.24 -10.93
N THR A 42 -13.30 -1.97 -11.30
CA THR A 42 -13.51 -1.60 -12.70
C THR A 42 -12.24 -1.87 -13.50
N PRO A 43 -12.34 -2.24 -14.78
CA PRO A 43 -11.18 -2.24 -15.68
C PRO A 43 -10.47 -0.89 -15.65
N PHE A 44 -9.15 -0.91 -15.52
CA PHE A 44 -8.34 0.31 -15.56
C PHE A 44 -8.40 0.94 -16.94
N VAL A 45 -8.45 2.27 -17.01
CA VAL A 45 -8.39 2.99 -18.29
C VAL A 45 -6.92 3.22 -18.66
N ASN A 46 -6.49 2.84 -19.85
CA ASN A 46 -5.14 3.08 -20.33
C ASN A 46 -5.08 4.36 -21.19
N ARG A 47 -4.36 5.38 -20.71
CA ARG A 47 -4.06 6.62 -21.46
C ARG A 47 -2.59 6.68 -21.91
N THR A 48 -1.95 5.52 -22.02
CA THR A 48 -0.56 5.39 -22.48
C THR A 48 -0.50 4.68 -23.83
N ASP A 49 0.66 4.71 -24.47
CA ASP A 49 0.90 3.99 -25.72
C ASP A 49 1.29 2.52 -25.51
N LYS A 50 1.25 2.01 -24.27
CA LYS A 50 1.58 0.61 -23.95
C LYS A 50 0.34 -0.26 -24.13
N ALA A 51 0.33 -1.11 -25.14
CA ALA A 51 -0.75 -2.06 -25.36
C ALA A 51 -0.97 -2.98 -24.14
N GLU A 52 -2.23 -3.38 -23.90
CA GLU A 52 -2.67 -4.34 -22.88
C GLU A 52 -2.39 -3.95 -21.42
N LEU A 53 -1.89 -2.75 -21.16
CA LEU A 53 -1.50 -2.34 -19.81
C LEU A 53 -2.69 -2.27 -18.85
N ASP A 54 -3.85 -1.83 -19.35
CA ASP A 54 -5.15 -1.89 -18.68
C ASP A 54 -5.52 -3.31 -18.25
N GLN A 55 -5.47 -4.27 -19.17
CA GLN A 55 -5.85 -5.66 -18.89
C GLN A 55 -4.90 -6.26 -17.84
N ARG A 56 -3.59 -6.19 -18.09
CA ARG A 56 -2.57 -6.75 -17.18
C ARG A 56 -2.66 -6.13 -15.80
N LEU A 57 -2.81 -4.81 -15.71
CA LEU A 57 -2.93 -4.13 -14.42
C LEU A 57 -4.23 -4.53 -13.70
N THR A 58 -5.36 -4.57 -14.41
CA THR A 58 -6.65 -4.99 -13.85
C THR A 58 -6.57 -6.40 -13.29
N GLU A 59 -5.99 -7.35 -14.03
CA GLU A 59 -5.81 -8.74 -13.60
C GLU A 59 -4.95 -8.84 -12.35
N GLN A 60 -3.78 -8.20 -12.34
CA GLN A 60 -2.85 -8.26 -11.20
C GLN A 60 -3.43 -7.59 -9.97
N VAL A 61 -4.05 -6.41 -10.10
CA VAL A 61 -4.71 -5.73 -8.98
C VAL A 61 -5.87 -6.56 -8.43
N THR A 62 -6.67 -7.19 -9.30
CA THR A 62 -7.77 -8.07 -8.88
C THR A 62 -7.24 -9.28 -8.13
N GLN A 63 -6.21 -9.96 -8.63
CA GLN A 63 -5.57 -11.10 -7.97
C GLN A 63 -5.00 -10.73 -6.60
N GLU A 64 -4.39 -9.54 -6.47
CA GLU A 64 -3.89 -9.04 -5.19
C GLU A 64 -5.01 -8.87 -4.16
N TRP A 65 -6.18 -8.36 -4.57
CA TRP A 65 -7.33 -8.24 -3.68
C TRP A 65 -7.90 -9.60 -3.26
N VAL A 66 -7.98 -10.56 -4.18
CA VAL A 66 -8.33 -11.96 -3.85
C VAL A 66 -7.34 -12.52 -2.82
N ARG A 67 -6.03 -12.38 -3.07
CA ARG A 67 -4.97 -12.94 -2.23
C ARG A 67 -4.99 -12.39 -0.82
N ARG A 68 -5.27 -11.10 -0.65
CA ARG A 68 -5.36 -10.45 0.68
C ARG A 68 -6.60 -10.86 1.46
N GLY A 69 -7.65 -11.38 0.80
CA GLY A 69 -8.83 -11.96 1.44
C GLY A 69 -9.71 -11.01 2.25
N ARG A 70 -9.41 -9.70 2.29
CA ARG A 70 -10.19 -8.70 3.05
C ARG A 70 -11.57 -8.45 2.46
N PHE A 71 -11.71 -8.55 1.13
CA PHE A 71 -12.94 -8.23 0.41
C PHE A 71 -13.44 -9.43 -0.40
N GLN A 72 -14.75 -9.56 -0.49
CA GLN A 72 -15.41 -10.37 -1.50
C GLN A 72 -15.52 -9.56 -2.80
N LEU A 73 -14.88 -10.03 -3.87
CA LEU A 73 -15.03 -9.39 -5.18
C LEU A 73 -16.39 -9.75 -5.79
N VAL A 74 -17.10 -8.73 -6.26
CA VAL A 74 -18.39 -8.86 -6.94
C VAL A 74 -18.27 -8.49 -8.42
N SER A 75 -19.23 -8.91 -9.24
CA SER A 75 -19.21 -8.73 -10.70
C SER A 75 -19.89 -7.45 -11.20
N SER A 76 -20.61 -6.72 -10.33
CA SER A 76 -21.28 -5.46 -10.66
C SER A 76 -21.09 -4.45 -9.54
N SER A 77 -21.02 -3.17 -9.90
CA SER A 77 -20.98 -2.04 -8.96
C SER A 77 -22.18 -2.00 -8.02
N ASP A 78 -23.35 -2.44 -8.47
CA ASP A 78 -24.60 -2.37 -7.70
C ASP A 78 -24.61 -3.31 -6.50
N GLN A 79 -23.71 -4.29 -6.50
CA GLN A 79 -23.56 -5.28 -5.44
C GLN A 79 -22.42 -4.92 -4.47
N ALA A 80 -21.69 -3.84 -4.72
CA ALA A 80 -20.46 -3.51 -4.02
C ALA A 80 -20.68 -2.48 -2.92
N ASP A 81 -19.95 -2.63 -1.81
CA ASP A 81 -19.87 -1.60 -0.77
C ASP A 81 -18.87 -0.51 -1.17
N ALA A 82 -17.92 -0.84 -2.04
CA ALA A 82 -16.92 0.06 -2.59
C ALA A 82 -16.57 -0.29 -4.04
N VAL A 83 -16.21 0.72 -4.82
CA VAL A 83 -15.72 0.58 -6.20
C VAL A 83 -14.28 1.06 -6.27
N LEU A 84 -13.39 0.23 -6.82
CA LEU A 84 -12.02 0.60 -7.16
C LEU A 84 -11.94 0.90 -8.65
N SER A 85 -11.59 2.15 -8.97
CA SER A 85 -11.36 2.62 -10.33
C SER A 85 -10.03 3.32 -10.48
N GLY A 86 -9.45 3.27 -11.68
CA GLY A 86 -8.17 3.91 -11.95
C GLY A 86 -7.92 4.16 -13.43
N THR A 87 -7.01 5.09 -13.69
CA THR A 87 -6.53 5.42 -15.04
C THR A 87 -5.00 5.43 -15.03
N VAL A 88 -4.40 4.69 -15.95
CA VAL A 88 -2.96 4.70 -16.19
C VAL A 88 -2.62 5.89 -17.06
N VAL A 89 -2.00 6.91 -16.46
CA VAL A 89 -1.67 8.18 -17.14
C VAL A 89 -0.29 8.18 -17.79
N ALA A 90 0.63 7.33 -17.32
CA ALA A 90 1.98 7.21 -17.85
C ALA A 90 2.58 5.84 -17.52
N ALA A 91 3.47 5.36 -18.40
CA ALA A 91 4.26 4.15 -18.19
C ALA A 91 5.67 4.37 -18.74
N ILE A 92 6.62 4.61 -17.85
CA ILE A 92 7.99 4.99 -18.19
C ILE A 92 8.91 3.82 -17.87
N VAL A 93 9.73 3.43 -18.85
CA VAL A 93 10.78 2.42 -18.66
C VAL A 93 12.11 3.10 -18.87
N SER A 94 12.89 3.23 -17.80
CA SER A 94 14.25 3.76 -17.84
C SER A 94 15.25 2.64 -17.58
N PRO A 95 16.33 2.53 -18.37
CA PRO A 95 17.39 1.56 -18.12
C PRO A 95 18.11 1.86 -16.80
N VAL A 96 18.42 0.81 -16.05
CA VAL A 96 19.16 0.91 -14.76
C VAL A 96 20.64 0.59 -14.92
N GLN A 97 21.03 -0.06 -16.01
CA GLN A 97 22.40 -0.43 -16.34
C GLN A 97 22.67 -0.25 -17.84
N PHE A 98 23.91 0.10 -18.17
CA PHE A 98 24.42 0.16 -19.53
C PHE A 98 25.68 -0.70 -19.66
N ASP A 99 25.84 -1.38 -20.80
CA ASP A 99 27.07 -2.07 -21.13
C ASP A 99 28.21 -1.11 -21.51
N GLN A 100 29.41 -1.66 -21.75
CA GLN A 100 30.58 -0.87 -22.15
C GLN A 100 30.41 -0.15 -23.49
N GLN A 101 29.41 -0.51 -24.30
CA GLN A 101 29.07 0.14 -25.56
C GLN A 101 27.93 1.16 -25.42
N GLY A 102 27.45 1.42 -24.20
CA GLY A 102 26.39 2.38 -23.91
C GLY A 102 24.98 1.87 -24.23
N ARG A 103 24.79 0.56 -24.40
CA ARG A 103 23.47 -0.06 -24.61
C ARG A 103 22.84 -0.41 -23.27
N ALA A 104 21.55 -0.17 -23.13
CA ALA A 104 20.78 -0.61 -21.97
C ALA A 104 20.79 -2.14 -21.85
N THR A 105 21.01 -2.67 -20.64
CA THR A 105 20.96 -4.11 -20.31
C THR A 105 20.08 -4.39 -19.12
#